data_AF-A0A6I9PQ98-F1
#
_entry.id   AF-A0A6I9PQ98-F1
#
_cell.length_a   1.000
_cell.length_b   1.000
_cell.length_c   1.000
_cell.angle_alpha   90.00
_cell.angle_beta   90.00
_cell.angle_gamma   90.00
#
_symmetry.space_group_name_H-M   'P 1'
#
loop_
_entity.id
_entity.type
_entity.pdbx_description
1 polymer ?
#
loop_
_entity_poly.entity_id
_entity_poly.type
_entity_poly.pdbx_seq_one_letter_code
_entity_poly.pdbx_strand_id
1 'polypeptide(L)'
;MEASVATVRSLCEQIETDLIFLRERTDAGGKIRDYLIRRRVGEEDFLEVRVAVVGNVDAGKSTLLGVLTHGELDNGRGFARQKLFRHKHEMESGRTSSVGNDILGFDKEGEVSFCHVQDVLWTPGG
;
A
#
# COMPACT_ATOMS: atom_id res chain seq x y z
N MET A 1 -32.80 -2.57 -6.28
CA MET A 1 -31.43 -2.52 -5.73
C MET A 1 -30.73 -1.21 -6.06
N GLU A 2 -30.81 -0.71 -7.30
CA GLU A 2 -30.21 0.60 -7.69
C GLU A 2 -30.74 1.78 -6.89
N ALA A 3 -32.05 1.86 -6.65
CA ALA A 3 -32.64 2.94 -5.84
C ALA A 3 -32.05 3.02 -4.42
N SER A 4 -31.84 1.86 -3.77
CA SER A 4 -31.24 1.79 -2.42
C SER A 4 -29.78 2.26 -2.43
N VAL A 5 -29.01 1.90 -3.46
CA VAL A 5 -27.62 2.36 -3.62
C VAL A 5 -27.55 3.85 -3.88
N ALA A 6 -28.48 4.40 -4.68
CA ALA A 6 -28.57 5.83 -4.93
C ALA A 6 -28.85 6.62 -3.65
N THR A 7 -29.74 6.12 -2.78
CA THR A 7 -30.01 6.74 -1.47
C THR A 7 -28.77 6.75 -0.58
N VAL A 8 -28.06 5.62 -0.46
CA VAL A 8 -26.84 5.54 0.35
C VAL A 8 -25.74 6.45 -0.22
N ARG A 9 -25.59 6.51 -1.55
CA ARG A 9 -24.64 7.41 -2.21
C ARG A 9 -24.95 8.88 -1.91
N SER A 10 -26.22 9.29 -2.00
CA SER A 10 -26.63 10.66 -1.67
C SER A 10 -26.39 11.02 -0.20
N LEU A 11 -26.61 10.07 0.71
CA LEU A 11 -26.25 10.24 2.12
C LEU A 11 -24.74 10.43 2.27
N CYS A 12 -23.94 9.55 1.67
CA CYS A 12 -22.48 9.62 1.73
C CYS A 12 -21.94 10.96 1.22
N GLU A 13 -22.52 11.53 0.16
CA GLU A 13 -22.17 12.86 -0.36
C GLU A 13 -22.46 13.98 0.65
N GLN A 14 -23.57 13.93 1.37
CA GLN A 14 -23.92 14.94 2.38
C GLN A 14 -22.99 14.95 3.60
N ILE A 15 -22.46 13.77 3.97
CA ILE A 15 -21.56 13.62 5.13
C ILE A 15 -20.07 13.57 4.73
N GLU A 16 -19.75 13.92 3.49
CA GLU A 16 -18.37 13.93 2.96
C GLU A 16 -17.63 12.59 3.17
N THR A 17 -18.28 11.49 2.80
CA THR A 17 -17.73 10.14 2.92
C THR A 17 -17.64 9.46 1.55
N ASP A 18 -16.65 8.59 1.40
CA ASP A 18 -16.51 7.74 0.23
C ASP A 18 -17.27 6.43 0.42
N LEU A 19 -17.96 6.01 -0.65
CA LEU A 19 -18.69 4.75 -0.73
C LEU A 19 -17.98 3.83 -1.73
N ILE A 20 -17.26 2.85 -1.21
CA ILE A 20 -16.46 1.92 -2.00
C ILE A 20 -17.23 0.60 -2.11
N PHE A 21 -17.41 0.10 -3.33
CA PHE A 21 -18.03 -1.20 -3.57
C PHE A 21 -17.01 -2.31 -3.28
N LEU A 22 -17.35 -3.24 -2.38
CA LEU A 22 -16.47 -4.34 -2.04
C LEU A 22 -16.75 -5.58 -2.88
N ARG A 23 -18.02 -6.03 -2.90
CA ARG A 23 -18.44 -7.23 -3.62
C ARG A 23 -19.95 -7.35 -3.73
N GLU A 24 -20.40 -8.13 -4.71
CA GLU A 24 -21.78 -8.63 -4.83
C GLU A 24 -21.76 -10.14 -4.63
N ARG A 25 -22.64 -10.66 -3.79
CA ARG A 25 -22.88 -12.10 -3.63
C ARG A 25 -24.35 -12.40 -3.89
N THR A 26 -24.62 -13.55 -4.50
CA THR A 26 -25.99 -14.05 -4.67
C THR A 26 -26.19 -15.19 -3.69
N ASP A 27 -27.23 -15.09 -2.87
CA ASP A 27 -27.61 -16.10 -1.89
C ASP A 27 -29.07 -16.53 -2.13
N ALA A 28 -29.56 -17.53 -1.39
CA ALA A 28 -30.92 -18.04 -1.51
C ALA A 28 -32.00 -16.95 -1.36
N GLY A 29 -31.70 -15.87 -0.63
CA GLY A 29 -32.57 -14.70 -0.43
C GLY A 29 -32.42 -13.57 -1.47
N GLY A 30 -31.58 -13.74 -2.49
CA GLY A 30 -31.34 -12.74 -3.54
C GLY A 30 -29.92 -12.16 -3.53
N LYS A 31 -29.77 -10.98 -4.14
CA LYS A 31 -28.47 -10.31 -4.29
C LYS A 31 -28.14 -9.44 -3.07
N ILE A 32 -26.94 -9.61 -2.53
CA ILE A 32 -26.38 -8.82 -1.43
C ILE A 32 -25.15 -8.08 -1.98
N ARG A 33 -25.05 -6.78 -1.72
CA ARG A 33 -23.88 -5.97 -2.03
C ARG A 33 -23.26 -5.44 -0.75
N ASP A 34 -21.96 -5.70 -0.60
CA ASP A 34 -21.17 -5.18 0.51
C ASP A 34 -20.49 -3.88 0.05
N TYR A 35 -20.60 -2.83 0.86
CA TYR A 35 -19.96 -1.54 0.63
C TYR A 35 -19.14 -1.14 1.86
N LEU A 36 -18.01 -0.49 1.63
CA LEU A 36 -17.20 0.17 2.66
C LEU A 36 -17.50 1.66 2.63
N ILE A 37 -17.90 2.21 3.78
CA ILE A 37 -18.07 3.66 3.96
C ILE A 37 -16.85 4.17 4.72
N ARG A 38 -16.12 5.09 4.12
CA ARG A 38 -14.92 5.70 4.70
C ARG A 38 -15.11 7.19 4.80
N ARG A 39 -14.87 7.78 5.98
CA ARG A 39 -14.86 9.23 6.14
C ARG A 39 -13.69 9.83 5.36
N ARG A 40 -13.94 10.88 4.57
CA ARG A 40 -12.85 11.65 3.97
C ARG A 40 -12.10 12.34 5.09
N VAL A 41 -10.82 12.04 5.20
CA VAL A 41 -9.92 12.77 6.08
C VAL A 41 -9.53 14.06 5.34
N GLY A 42 -9.35 15.17 6.07
CA GLY A 42 -8.98 16.45 5.45
C GLY A 42 -7.61 16.35 4.74
N GLU A 43 -7.32 17.29 3.83
CA GLU A 43 -6.05 17.30 3.08
C GLU A 43 -4.79 17.37 3.98
N GLU A 44 -4.95 17.82 5.23
CA GLU A 44 -3.90 17.94 6.23
C GLU A 44 -3.65 16.62 7.02
N ASP A 45 -4.58 15.65 6.95
CA ASP A 45 -4.53 14.40 7.72
C ASP A 45 -4.12 13.22 6.83
N PHE A 46 -2.81 13.01 6.69
CA PHE A 46 -2.26 11.83 6.02
C PHE A 46 -2.32 10.62 6.95
N LEU A 47 -2.96 9.53 6.51
CA LEU A 47 -2.91 8.26 7.23
C LEU A 47 -1.58 7.55 6.93
N GLU A 48 -0.59 7.72 7.80
CA GLU A 48 0.68 7.01 7.71
C GLU A 48 0.66 5.70 8.52
N VAL A 49 0.99 4.58 7.87
CA VAL A 49 1.19 3.29 8.54
C VAL A 49 2.64 2.86 8.37
N ARG A 50 3.37 2.71 9.47
CA ARG A 50 4.75 2.22 9.48
C ARG A 50 4.78 0.73 9.80
N VAL A 51 5.29 -0.06 8.87
CA VAL A 51 5.41 -1.51 9.02
C VAL A 51 6.89 -1.88 9.07
N ALA A 52 7.30 -2.63 10.10
CA ALA A 52 8.64 -3.16 10.23
C ALA A 52 8.65 -4.66 9.95
N VAL A 53 9.56 -5.12 9.08
CA VAL A 53 9.75 -6.54 8.76
C VAL A 53 11.00 -7.05 9.46
N VAL A 54 10.85 -8.01 10.37
CA VAL A 54 11.95 -8.58 11.19
C VAL A 54 11.98 -10.10 11.02
N GLY A 55 13.17 -10.69 11.07
CA GLY A 55 13.35 -12.14 10.89
C GLY A 55 14.81 -12.51 10.69
N ASN A 56 15.10 -13.79 10.50
CA ASN A 56 16.48 -14.28 10.34
C ASN A 56 17.14 -13.77 9.04
N VAL A 57 18.47 -13.81 8.98
CA VAL A 57 19.22 -13.67 7.73
C VAL A 57 18.72 -14.76 6.76
N ASP A 58 18.56 -14.41 5.48
CA ASP A 58 18.03 -15.27 4.41
C ASP A 58 16.53 -15.61 4.41
N ALA A 59 15.74 -15.05 5.35
CA ALA A 59 14.28 -15.21 5.36
C ALA A 59 13.55 -14.48 4.19
N GLY A 60 14.28 -13.87 3.25
CA GLY A 60 13.69 -13.19 2.10
C GLY A 60 13.04 -11.84 2.40
N LYS A 61 13.31 -11.22 3.55
CA LYS A 61 12.72 -9.92 3.96
C LYS A 61 12.92 -8.83 2.89
N SER A 62 14.16 -8.65 2.44
CA SER A 62 14.50 -7.67 1.42
C SER A 62 13.92 -8.04 0.05
N THR A 63 13.76 -9.33 -0.23
CA THR A 63 13.07 -9.77 -1.45
C THR A 63 11.59 -9.39 -1.40
N LEU A 64 10.90 -9.65 -0.29
CA LEU A 64 9.49 -9.31 -0.11
C LEU A 64 9.26 -7.79 -0.21
N LEU A 65 10.11 -7.00 0.46
CA LEU A 65 10.06 -5.54 0.36
C LEU A 65 10.26 -5.09 -1.09
N GLY A 66 11.27 -5.61 -1.79
CA GLY A 66 11.52 -5.24 -3.19
C GLY A 66 10.36 -5.55 -4.11
N VAL A 67 9.67 -6.68 -3.91
CA VAL A 67 8.47 -7.05 -4.68
C VAL A 67 7.31 -6.10 -4.39
N LEU A 68 7.05 -5.83 -3.10
CA LEU A 68 5.92 -4.98 -2.70
C LEU A 68 6.12 -3.51 -3.10
N THR A 69 7.36 -3.03 -3.12
CA THR A 69 7.67 -1.62 -3.37
C THR A 69 7.92 -1.32 -4.84
N HIS A 70 8.31 -2.32 -5.64
CA HIS A 70 8.59 -2.11 -7.07
C HIS A 70 7.62 -2.84 -8.01
N GLY A 71 6.69 -3.64 -7.47
CA GLY A 71 5.69 -4.37 -8.25
C GLY A 71 6.25 -5.48 -9.16
N GLU A 72 7.55 -5.76 -9.08
CA GLU A 72 8.22 -6.77 -9.88
C GLU A 72 8.40 -8.06 -9.08
N LEU A 73 7.92 -9.17 -9.63
CA LEU A 73 8.13 -10.49 -9.06
C LEU A 73 9.62 -10.85 -9.06
N ASP A 74 10.14 -11.29 -7.91
CA ASP A 74 11.53 -11.74 -7.84
C ASP A 74 11.71 -13.02 -8.67
N ASN A 75 12.77 -13.07 -9.47
CA ASN A 75 13.10 -14.22 -10.32
C ASN A 75 13.84 -15.34 -9.55
N GLY A 76 13.81 -15.30 -8.21
CA GLY A 76 14.52 -16.21 -7.32
C GLY A 76 16.04 -16.00 -7.28
N ARG A 77 16.58 -15.00 -7.99
CA ARG A 77 18.00 -14.61 -7.96
C ARG A 77 18.24 -13.31 -7.19
N GLY A 78 17.22 -12.80 -6.49
CA GLY A 78 17.32 -11.56 -5.72
C GLY A 78 17.35 -10.31 -6.59
N PHE A 79 16.74 -10.34 -7.77
CA PHE A 79 16.60 -9.19 -8.66
C PHE A 79 15.80 -8.07 -8.00
N ALA A 80 14.69 -8.42 -7.33
CA ALA A 80 13.90 -7.46 -6.58
C ALA A 80 14.70 -6.84 -5.41
N ARG A 81 15.57 -7.64 -4.78
CA ARG A 81 16.44 -7.20 -3.67
C ARG A 81 17.57 -6.26 -4.12
N GLN A 82 18.11 -6.43 -5.33
CA GLN A 82 19.21 -5.61 -5.82
C GLN A 82 18.84 -4.12 -5.89
N LYS A 83 17.57 -3.81 -6.15
CA LYS A 83 17.04 -2.44 -6.14
C LYS A 83 17.03 -1.78 -4.76
N LEU A 84 17.11 -2.58 -3.70
CA LEU A 84 17.18 -2.10 -2.31
C LEU A 84 18.63 -1.89 -1.81
N PHE A 85 19.65 -2.34 -2.55
CA PHE A 85 21.03 -2.19 -2.13
C PHE A 85 21.51 -0.75 -2.34
N ARG A 86 21.97 -0.13 -1.26
CA ARG A 86 22.45 1.25 -1.25
C ARG A 86 23.97 1.33 -1.22
N HIS A 87 24.65 0.26 -0.82
CA HIS A 87 26.10 0.24 -0.70
C HIS A 87 26.77 -0.82 -1.58
N LYS A 88 27.98 -0.51 -2.08
CA LYS A 88 28.78 -1.44 -2.89
C LYS A 88 29.00 -2.80 -2.20
N HIS A 89 29.24 -2.80 -0.89
CA HIS A 89 29.44 -4.04 -0.12
C HIS A 89 28.16 -4.90 -0.03
N GLU A 90 26.96 -4.32 -0.18
CA GLU A 90 25.70 -5.07 -0.24
C GLU A 90 25.51 -5.75 -1.60
N MET A 91 25.90 -5.07 -2.69
CA MET A 91 25.95 -5.67 -4.02
C MET A 91 26.96 -6.81 -4.11
N GLU A 92 28.14 -6.62 -3.52
CA GLU A 92 29.22 -7.63 -3.54
C GLU A 92 28.90 -8.84 -2.65
N SER A 93 28.40 -8.61 -1.44
CA SER A 93 28.08 -9.69 -0.50
C SER A 93 26.74 -10.37 -0.79
N GLY A 94 25.86 -9.72 -1.56
CA GLY A 94 24.49 -10.16 -1.70
C GLY A 94 23.80 -10.24 -0.34
N ARG A 95 24.03 -9.28 0.55
CA ARG A 95 23.37 -9.17 1.86
C ARG A 95 22.96 -7.73 2.08
N THR A 96 21.75 -7.54 2.59
CA THR A 96 21.29 -6.23 3.07
C THR A 96 21.92 -6.01 4.45
N SER A 97 22.81 -5.04 4.56
CA SER A 97 23.48 -4.65 5.81
C SER A 97 23.00 -3.30 6.34
N SER A 98 22.20 -2.57 5.56
CA SER A 98 21.58 -1.30 5.90
C SER A 98 20.09 -1.42 6.17
N VAL A 99 19.54 -0.54 7.00
CA VAL A 99 18.09 -0.40 7.19
C VAL A 99 17.57 0.58 6.14
N GLY A 100 16.78 0.08 5.20
CA GLY A 100 16.08 0.88 4.20
C GLY A 100 14.65 1.19 4.63
N ASN A 101 14.16 2.38 4.29
CA ASN A 101 12.76 2.74 4.37
C ASN A 101 12.22 2.89 2.96
N ASP A 102 11.09 2.24 2.69
CA ASP A 102 10.36 2.35 1.44
C ASP A 102 9.00 2.98 1.73
N ILE A 103 8.59 3.94 0.90
CA ILE A 103 7.30 4.61 1.01
C ILE A 103 6.39 4.15 -0.12
N LEU A 104 5.23 3.64 0.26
CA LEU A 104 4.13 3.27 -0.62
C LEU A 104 2.97 4.24 -0.41
N GLY A 105 2.63 4.97 -1.47
CA GLY A 105 1.45 5.80 -1.54
C GLY A 105 0.26 5.02 -2.09
N PHE A 106 -0.86 5.07 -1.38
CA PHE A 106 -2.12 4.50 -1.84
C PHE A 106 -3.13 5.61 -2.10
N ASP A 107 -3.90 5.48 -3.16
CA ASP A 107 -5.03 6.36 -3.41
C ASP A 107 -6.27 5.94 -2.58
N LYS A 108 -7.36 6.69 -2.75
CA LYS A 108 -8.64 6.45 -2.08
C LYS A 108 -9.30 5.11 -2.45
N GLU A 109 -8.94 4.53 -3.60
CA GLU A 109 -9.46 3.27 -4.12
C GLU A 109 -8.60 2.08 -3.64
N GLY A 110 -7.45 2.36 -3.02
CA GLY A 110 -6.51 1.37 -2.50
C GLY A 110 -5.46 0.96 -3.54
N GLU A 111 -5.41 1.66 -4.67
CA GLU A 111 -4.42 1.43 -5.72
C GLU A 111 -3.13 2.17 -5.38
N VAL A 112 -1.99 1.62 -5.82
CA VAL A 112 -0.68 2.20 -5.56
C VAL A 112 -0.47 3.43 -6.46
N SER A 113 -0.42 4.61 -5.86
CA SER A 113 -0.28 5.89 -6.57
C SER A 113 1.18 6.30 -6.77
N PHE A 114 2.06 5.95 -5.83
CA PHE A 114 3.50 6.16 -5.97
C PHE A 114 4.29 5.18 -5.11
N CYS A 115 5.47 4.81 -5.60
CA CYS A 115 6.48 4.08 -4.83
C CYS A 115 7.75 4.92 -4.81
N HIS A 116 8.23 5.30 -3.63
CA HIS A 116 9.49 6.00 -3.50
C HIS A 116 10.34 5.37 -2.42
N VAL A 117 11.53 4.93 -2.80
CA VAL A 117 12.58 4.53 -1.86
C VAL A 117 13.17 5.82 -1.30
N GLN A 118 12.67 6.32 -0.17
CA GLN A 118 13.30 7.51 0.46
C GLN A 118 14.66 7.11 1.05
N ASP A 119 15.72 7.74 0.55
CA ASP A 119 16.83 8.12 1.41
C ASP A 119 16.28 9.14 2.41
N VAL A 120 16.46 8.87 3.70
CA VAL A 120 15.95 9.72 4.78
C VAL A 120 16.68 11.07 4.71
N LEU A 121 16.09 12.03 4.00
CA LEU A 121 16.32 13.47 4.14
C LEU A 121 14.95 14.14 4.13
N TRP A 122 14.25 14.02 5.25
CA TRP A 122 13.21 14.99 5.62
C TRP A 122 13.94 16.32 5.88
N THR A 123 14.01 17.21 4.89
CA THR A 123 14.18 18.64 5.17
C THR A 123 12.79 19.22 5.35
N PRO A 124 12.40 19.68 6.56
CA PRO A 124 11.23 20.52 6.68
C PRO A 124 11.47 21.76 5.83
N GLY A 125 10.48 22.16 5.03
CA GLY A 125 10.57 23.31 4.15
C GLY A 125 11.09 24.57 4.87
N GLY A 126 11.97 25.28 4.18
CA GLY A 126 12.32 26.67 4.48
C GLY A 126 11.47 27.63 3.67
#